data_AF-A0A6P6H2X8-F1
#
_entry.id   AF-A0A6P6H2X8-F1
#
_cell.length_a   1.000
_cell.length_b   1.000
_cell.length_c   1.000
_cell.angle_alpha   90.00
_cell.angle_beta   90.00
_cell.angle_gamma   90.00
#
_symmetry.space_group_name_H-M   'P 1'
#
loop_
_entity.id
_entity.type
_entity.pdbx_description
1 polymer ?
#
loop_
_entity_poly.entity_id
_entity_poly.type
_entity_poly.pdbx_seq_one_letter_code
_entity_poly.pdbx_strand_id
1 'polypeptide(L)'
;MNSPSKELKLSDWFSPSQSMNLTTTNWSAPVVWHGTFNEEVLEQYYAKHKITVGLTVFAVGRYIDHYLRKFILSADMFFMVVHKVIIYVLIDDFSRMPWIQLSPLRTIKVFEIKREKRWQDVSMMRMKTISEHVVDHIQREVDFLFCMDVDQVFVRKYGVETLGESVAQLHAYWYKADLIKVPYERSELSEAYIPTGMGDFYYHAAVFGGTPTQVLNIARECLKGIMNDKKNSIEAVWHDESHLNKYFFLHKPAKLLSPEYCWDFTRTDIINIHNIKLSWAKKDYKHLRVKL
;
A
#
# COMPACT_ATOMS: atom_id res chain seq x y z
N MET A 1 -6.47 15.87 -35.23
CA MET A 1 -6.19 14.43 -35.40
C MET A 1 -5.52 13.94 -34.12
N ASN A 2 -6.26 13.24 -33.26
CA ASN A 2 -5.67 12.64 -32.06
C ASN A 2 -4.91 11.40 -32.52
N SER A 3 -3.57 11.43 -32.50
CA SER A 3 -2.80 10.20 -32.64
C SER A 3 -3.24 9.26 -31.51
N PRO A 4 -3.44 7.95 -31.76
CA PRO A 4 -3.63 7.01 -30.68
C PRO A 4 -2.47 7.20 -29.69
N SER A 5 -2.82 7.34 -28.42
CA SER A 5 -1.83 7.42 -27.34
C SER A 5 -0.98 6.16 -27.42
N LYS A 6 0.31 6.30 -27.70
CA LYS A 6 1.23 5.16 -27.72
C LYS A 6 1.18 4.54 -26.32
N GLU A 7 0.83 3.26 -26.25
CA GLU A 7 0.83 2.50 -25.01
C GLU A 7 2.23 2.57 -24.37
N LEU A 8 2.29 2.93 -23.08
CA LEU A 8 3.55 3.07 -22.35
C LEU A 8 4.19 1.71 -22.14
N LYS A 9 5.34 1.46 -22.77
CA LYS A 9 6.07 0.21 -22.60
C LYS A 9 6.99 0.30 -21.38
N LEU A 10 7.28 -0.85 -20.75
CA LEU A 10 8.21 -0.91 -19.62
C LEU A 10 9.57 -0.28 -19.96
N SER A 11 10.11 -0.57 -21.16
CA SER A 11 11.39 -0.04 -21.63
C SER A 11 11.39 1.49 -21.87
N ASP A 12 10.22 2.12 -22.01
CA ASP A 12 10.15 3.56 -22.23
C ASP A 12 10.53 4.34 -20.96
N TRP A 13 10.32 3.73 -19.78
CA TRP A 13 10.54 4.42 -18.50
C TRP A 13 11.40 3.64 -17.50
N PHE A 14 11.53 2.33 -17.60
CA PHE A 14 12.23 1.51 -16.61
C PHE A 14 13.61 1.07 -17.11
N SER A 15 14.64 1.30 -16.30
CA SER A 15 16.02 0.89 -16.54
C SER A 15 16.53 0.12 -15.32
N PRO A 16 16.68 -1.21 -15.41
CA PRO A 16 17.22 -2.01 -14.30
C PRO A 16 18.59 -1.49 -13.88
N SER A 17 18.78 -1.23 -12.59
CA SER A 17 20.10 -0.85 -12.06
C SER A 17 21.04 -2.06 -12.06
N GLN A 18 22.25 -1.87 -12.60
CA GLN A 18 23.31 -2.89 -12.55
C GLN A 18 23.87 -3.11 -11.14
N SER A 19 23.71 -2.13 -10.23
CA SER A 19 24.20 -2.23 -8.85
C SER A 19 23.22 -2.91 -7.90
N MET A 20 21.97 -3.14 -8.33
CA MET A 20 20.93 -3.75 -7.53
C MET A 20 20.64 -5.16 -8.03
N ASN A 21 20.80 -6.15 -7.16
CA ASN A 21 20.58 -7.56 -7.50
C ASN A 21 19.11 -7.92 -7.77
N LEU A 22 18.15 -7.05 -7.39
CA LEU A 22 16.71 -7.29 -7.54
C LEU A 22 16.01 -6.09 -8.15
N THR A 23 15.93 -6.05 -9.48
CA THR A 23 15.28 -4.97 -10.24
C THR A 23 14.13 -5.48 -11.10
N THR A 24 14.13 -6.77 -11.47
CA THR A 24 13.02 -7.40 -12.19
C THR A 24 12.77 -8.78 -11.59
N THR A 25 11.51 -9.16 -11.44
CA THR A 25 11.10 -10.48 -10.93
C THR A 25 11.17 -11.55 -12.03
N ASN A 26 11.08 -12.84 -11.64
CA ASN A 26 11.01 -13.95 -12.60
C ASN A 26 9.72 -13.96 -13.44
N TRP A 27 8.68 -13.21 -13.06
CA TRP A 27 7.47 -12.98 -13.88
C TRP A 27 7.49 -11.63 -14.62
N SER A 28 8.67 -11.01 -14.76
CA SER A 28 8.88 -9.76 -15.52
C SER A 28 8.26 -8.48 -14.93
N ALA A 29 7.81 -8.49 -13.68
CA ALA A 29 7.40 -7.25 -13.00
C ALA A 29 8.63 -6.43 -12.55
N PRO A 30 8.63 -5.10 -12.74
CA PRO A 30 9.68 -4.24 -12.22
C PRO A 30 9.60 -4.13 -10.69
N VAL A 31 10.78 -4.16 -10.07
CA VAL A 31 11.00 -3.74 -8.69
C VAL A 31 11.55 -2.32 -8.75
N VAL A 32 10.70 -1.35 -8.37
CA VAL A 32 11.02 0.07 -8.51
C VAL A 32 11.95 0.49 -7.38
N TRP A 33 13.19 0.82 -7.74
CA TRP A 33 14.18 1.47 -6.88
C TRP A 33 14.41 2.90 -7.35
N HIS A 34 14.96 3.74 -6.48
CA HIS A 34 15.46 5.02 -6.92
C HIS A 34 16.51 4.87 -8.03
N GLY A 35 16.41 5.69 -9.07
CA GLY A 35 17.31 5.65 -10.22
C GLY A 35 16.98 4.60 -11.29
N THR A 36 15.99 3.72 -11.07
CA THR A 36 15.60 2.72 -12.09
C THR A 36 14.46 3.20 -13.01
N PHE A 37 14.02 4.44 -12.89
CA PHE A 37 12.89 4.96 -13.65
C PHE A 37 13.17 6.36 -14.21
N ASN A 38 12.62 6.63 -15.40
CA ASN A 38 12.59 7.94 -16.03
C ASN A 38 11.28 8.64 -15.63
N GLU A 39 11.41 9.56 -14.67
CA GLU A 39 10.28 10.31 -14.12
C GLU A 39 9.61 11.21 -15.16
N GLU A 40 10.39 11.89 -16.01
CA GLU A 40 9.86 12.82 -17.00
C GLU A 40 8.95 12.12 -18.01
N VAL A 41 9.35 10.94 -18.50
CA VAL A 41 8.53 10.14 -19.43
C VAL A 41 7.20 9.75 -18.79
N LEU A 42 7.23 9.31 -17.53
CA LEU A 42 6.04 8.91 -16.79
C LEU A 42 5.10 10.10 -16.54
N GLU A 43 5.64 11.23 -16.08
CA GLU A 43 4.86 12.43 -15.80
C GLU A 43 4.19 12.97 -17.07
N GLN A 44 4.92 13.07 -18.18
CA GLN A 44 4.36 13.49 -19.47
C GLN A 44 3.24 12.55 -19.93
N TYR A 45 3.47 11.23 -19.81
CA TYR A 45 2.46 10.23 -20.16
C TYR A 45 1.19 10.41 -19.32
N TYR A 46 1.29 10.37 -17.99
CA TYR A 46 0.13 10.42 -17.12
C TYR A 46 -0.56 11.79 -17.09
N ALA A 47 0.17 12.89 -17.29
CA ALA A 47 -0.41 14.22 -17.44
C ALA A 47 -1.30 14.31 -18.70
N LYS A 48 -0.87 13.72 -19.82
CA LYS A 48 -1.67 13.65 -21.06
C LYS A 48 -2.97 12.87 -20.87
N HIS A 49 -2.95 11.84 -20.01
CA HIS A 49 -4.12 11.02 -19.69
C HIS A 49 -5.02 11.62 -18.60
N LYS A 50 -4.57 12.71 -17.94
CA LYS A 50 -5.33 13.43 -16.91
C LYS A 50 -5.81 12.53 -15.78
N ILE A 51 -4.95 11.60 -15.35
CA ILE A 51 -5.32 10.62 -14.32
C ILE A 51 -5.68 11.28 -12.99
N THR A 52 -6.48 10.56 -12.21
CA THR A 52 -6.77 10.83 -10.80
C THR A 52 -6.33 9.63 -9.97
N VAL A 53 -5.61 9.86 -8.88
CA VAL A 53 -5.10 8.83 -7.98
C VAL A 53 -5.82 8.91 -6.63
N GLY A 54 -6.35 7.79 -6.18
CA GLY A 54 -6.95 7.63 -4.86
C GLY A 54 -5.93 7.21 -3.81
N LEU A 55 -6.11 7.70 -2.59
CA LEU A 55 -5.37 7.25 -1.41
C LEU A 55 -6.35 6.97 -0.27
N THR A 56 -6.52 5.70 0.10
CA THR A 56 -7.31 5.34 1.29
C THR A 56 -6.41 5.26 2.52
N VAL A 57 -6.91 5.79 3.62
CA VAL A 57 -6.24 5.75 4.93
C VAL A 57 -7.26 5.56 6.04
N PHE A 58 -6.96 4.64 6.95
CA PHE A 58 -7.80 4.32 8.11
C PHE A 58 -7.16 4.86 9.39
N ALA A 59 -7.91 5.61 10.18
CA ALA A 59 -7.49 6.05 11.50
C ALA A 59 -8.63 5.85 12.51
N VAL A 60 -8.46 4.89 13.42
CA VAL A 60 -9.49 4.52 14.39
C VAL A 60 -9.02 4.78 15.82
N GLY A 61 -9.90 5.35 16.65
CA GLY A 61 -9.61 5.68 18.03
C GLY A 61 -8.45 6.67 18.13
N ARG A 62 -7.44 6.35 18.95
CA ARG A 62 -6.30 7.25 19.22
C ARG A 62 -5.37 7.48 18.01
N TYR A 63 -5.51 6.67 16.96
CA TYR A 63 -4.72 6.84 15.73
C TYR A 63 -5.09 8.14 14.98
N ILE A 64 -6.33 8.65 15.15
CA ILE A 64 -6.77 9.92 14.55
C ILE A 64 -5.87 11.07 15.03
N ASP A 65 -5.82 11.30 16.34
CA ASP A 65 -5.06 12.42 16.90
C ASP A 65 -3.54 12.25 16.72
N HIS A 66 -3.07 11.01 16.75
CA HIS A 66 -1.64 10.72 16.82
C HIS A 66 -0.95 10.75 15.45
N TYR A 67 -1.60 10.25 14.39
CA TYR A 67 -0.95 10.10 13.09
C TYR A 67 -1.63 10.83 11.93
N LEU A 68 -2.96 10.93 11.93
CA LEU A 68 -3.71 11.34 10.72
C LEU A 68 -3.31 12.71 10.18
N ARG A 69 -3.15 13.70 11.07
CA ARG A 69 -2.73 15.06 10.66
C ARG A 69 -1.37 15.04 9.96
N LYS A 70 -0.40 14.31 10.52
CA LYS A 70 0.96 14.23 9.97
C LYS A 70 0.98 13.47 8.64
N PHE A 71 0.22 12.37 8.57
CA PHE A 71 0.06 11.59 7.35
C PHE A 71 -0.48 12.47 6.21
N ILE A 72 -1.62 13.15 6.42
CA ILE A 72 -2.27 14.00 5.40
C ILE A 72 -1.34 15.14 4.94
N LEU A 73 -0.70 15.86 5.87
CA LEU A 73 0.23 16.93 5.52
C LEU A 73 1.39 16.42 4.67
N SER A 74 1.97 15.29 5.04
CA SER A 74 3.06 14.69 4.27
C SER A 74 2.60 14.17 2.90
N ALA A 75 1.40 13.60 2.81
CA ALA A 75 0.82 13.17 1.54
C ALA A 75 0.57 14.36 0.60
N ASP A 76 0.03 15.48 1.11
CA ASP A 76 -0.19 16.70 0.33
C ASP A 76 1.09 17.21 -0.34
N MET A 77 2.20 17.17 0.41
CA MET A 77 3.53 17.63 -0.02
C MET A 77 4.22 16.69 -1.02
N PHE A 78 4.01 15.37 -0.93
CA PHE A 78 4.89 14.41 -1.59
C PHE A 78 4.21 13.36 -2.45
N PHE A 79 2.91 13.08 -2.24
CA PHE A 79 2.20 12.04 -2.96
C PHE A 79 1.59 12.59 -4.25
N MET A 80 2.04 12.08 -5.40
CA MET A 80 1.49 12.35 -6.72
C MET A 80 1.35 13.86 -7.04
N VAL A 81 2.38 14.65 -6.70
CA VAL A 81 2.29 16.11 -6.52
C VAL A 81 1.72 16.90 -7.72
N VAL A 82 1.91 16.40 -8.94
CA VAL A 82 1.48 17.05 -10.19
C VAL A 82 0.16 16.48 -10.75
N HIS A 83 -0.46 15.52 -10.06
CA HIS A 83 -1.69 14.86 -10.47
C HIS A 83 -2.84 15.12 -9.50
N LYS A 84 -4.06 14.84 -9.95
CA LYS A 84 -5.24 14.93 -9.09
C LYS A 84 -5.19 13.79 -8.07
N VAL A 85 -5.40 14.13 -6.80
CA VAL A 85 -5.44 13.17 -5.70
C VAL A 85 -6.73 13.31 -4.91
N ILE A 86 -7.40 12.19 -4.67
CA ILE A 86 -8.51 12.10 -3.73
C ILE A 86 -8.05 11.26 -2.54
N ILE A 87 -7.99 11.88 -1.36
CA ILE A 87 -7.66 11.21 -0.10
C ILE A 87 -8.98 10.77 0.56
N TYR A 88 -9.20 9.47 0.62
CA TYR A 88 -10.34 8.82 1.27
C TYR A 88 -9.95 8.52 2.73
N VAL A 89 -10.49 9.31 3.66
CA VAL A 89 -10.17 9.22 5.08
C VAL A 89 -11.30 8.47 5.79
N LEU A 90 -10.98 7.30 6.34
CA LEU A 90 -11.94 6.46 7.05
C LEU A 90 -11.67 6.50 8.55
N ILE A 91 -12.60 7.06 9.33
CA ILE A 91 -12.43 7.35 10.76
C ILE A 91 -13.67 6.95 11.56
N ASP A 92 -13.50 6.61 12.84
CA ASP A 92 -14.60 6.23 13.74
C ASP A 92 -15.26 7.39 14.47
N ASP A 93 -14.71 8.60 14.35
CA ASP A 93 -15.25 9.81 14.96
C ASP A 93 -14.96 11.01 14.04
N PHE A 94 -15.99 11.43 13.30
CA PHE A 94 -15.89 12.53 12.36
C PHE A 94 -15.47 13.86 13.02
N SER A 95 -15.86 14.09 14.27
CA SER A 95 -15.56 15.33 14.99
C SER A 95 -14.07 15.55 15.25
N ARG A 96 -13.29 14.46 15.22
CA ARG A 96 -11.83 14.46 15.44
C ARG A 96 -11.02 14.58 14.15
N MET A 97 -11.67 14.71 12.99
CA MET A 97 -10.98 14.94 11.72
C MET A 97 -10.10 16.20 11.78
N PRO A 98 -8.79 16.10 11.49
CA PRO A 98 -7.94 17.29 11.40
C PRO A 98 -8.23 18.02 10.08
N TRP A 99 -9.02 19.10 10.16
CA TRP A 99 -9.26 19.98 9.01
C TRP A 99 -7.99 20.75 8.66
N ILE A 100 -7.51 20.55 7.44
CA ILE A 100 -6.25 21.07 6.92
C ILE A 100 -6.51 21.65 5.53
N GLN A 101 -5.93 22.81 5.25
CA GLN A 101 -5.93 23.37 3.91
C GLN A 101 -4.95 22.59 3.02
N LEU A 102 -5.45 22.01 1.94
CA LEU A 102 -4.64 21.23 1.00
C LEU A 102 -4.14 22.09 -0.15
N SER A 103 -3.07 21.62 -0.78
CA SER A 103 -2.52 22.19 -2.01
C SER A 103 -3.48 21.96 -3.20
N PRO A 104 -3.31 22.70 -4.31
CA PRO A 104 -4.12 22.51 -5.52
C PRO A 104 -4.11 21.05 -6.01
N LEU A 105 -5.17 20.60 -6.68
CA LEU A 105 -5.34 19.22 -7.16
C LEU A 105 -5.61 18.16 -6.08
N ARG A 106 -5.78 18.54 -4.81
CA ARG A 106 -6.07 17.61 -3.71
C ARG A 106 -7.49 17.79 -3.23
N THR A 107 -8.13 16.69 -2.88
CA THR A 107 -9.45 16.68 -2.26
C THR A 107 -9.48 15.61 -1.18
N ILE A 108 -10.11 15.90 -0.05
CA ILE A 108 -10.38 14.91 0.99
C ILE A 108 -11.86 14.56 0.95
N LYS A 109 -12.16 13.26 1.04
CA LYS A 109 -13.49 12.74 1.33
C LYS A 109 -13.41 11.92 2.62
N VAL A 110 -14.24 12.25 3.60
CA VAL A 110 -14.22 11.62 4.92
C VAL A 110 -15.43 10.72 5.07
N PHE A 111 -15.21 9.50 5.55
CA PHE A 111 -16.25 8.51 5.78
C PHE A 111 -16.17 8.01 7.21
N GLU A 112 -17.32 8.04 7.90
CA GLU A 112 -17.43 7.47 9.23
C GLU A 112 -17.58 5.96 9.15
N ILE A 113 -16.77 5.24 9.92
CA ILE A 113 -16.78 3.77 9.97
C ILE A 113 -17.08 3.29 11.38
N LYS A 114 -17.70 2.11 11.47
CA LYS A 114 -17.93 1.48 12.76
C LYS A 114 -16.60 1.02 13.36
N ARG A 115 -16.34 1.41 14.60
CA ARG A 115 -15.21 0.91 15.37
C ARG A 115 -15.41 -0.55 15.77
N GLU A 116 -14.49 -1.41 15.36
CA GLU A 116 -14.39 -2.78 15.88
C GLU A 116 -13.75 -2.82 17.27
N LYS A 117 -14.09 -3.85 18.06
CA LYS A 117 -13.64 -3.96 19.47
C LYS A 117 -12.15 -4.26 19.60
N ARG A 118 -11.61 -5.18 18.79
CA ARG A 118 -10.20 -5.59 18.79
C ARG A 118 -9.44 -4.86 17.68
N TRP A 119 -8.18 -4.49 17.94
CA TRP A 119 -7.35 -3.83 16.92
C TRP A 119 -7.06 -4.76 15.72
N GLN A 120 -7.03 -6.07 15.92
CA GLN A 120 -6.93 -7.07 14.87
C GLN A 120 -8.13 -6.99 13.92
N ASP A 121 -9.35 -6.98 14.47
CA ASP A 121 -10.57 -6.83 13.69
C ASP A 121 -10.59 -5.47 12.96
N VAL A 122 -10.12 -4.39 13.58
CA VAL A 122 -9.97 -3.09 12.90
C VAL A 122 -9.06 -3.21 11.67
N SER A 123 -7.91 -3.89 11.78
CA SER A 123 -6.97 -4.06 10.66
C SER A 123 -7.55 -4.92 9.54
N MET A 124 -8.16 -6.05 9.90
CA MET A 124 -8.75 -7.00 8.97
C MET A 124 -9.99 -6.46 8.26
N MET A 125 -10.84 -5.70 8.96
CA MET A 125 -12.08 -5.14 8.40
C MET A 125 -11.82 -4.02 7.38
N ARG A 126 -10.60 -3.49 7.29
CA ARG A 126 -10.21 -2.57 6.21
C ARG A 126 -10.43 -3.19 4.84
N MET A 127 -10.17 -4.49 4.67
CA MET A 127 -10.39 -5.19 3.40
C MET A 127 -11.87 -5.15 2.99
N LYS A 128 -12.78 -5.36 3.95
CA LYS A 128 -14.23 -5.22 3.70
C LYS A 128 -14.58 -3.81 3.30
N THR A 129 -14.20 -2.83 4.11
CA THR A 129 -14.55 -1.42 3.88
C THR A 129 -13.97 -0.90 2.56
N ILE A 130 -12.70 -1.22 2.24
CA ILE A 130 -12.10 -0.88 0.93
C ILE A 130 -12.93 -1.49 -0.20
N SER A 131 -13.30 -2.77 -0.11
CA SER A 131 -14.10 -3.41 -1.16
C SER A 131 -15.47 -2.75 -1.37
N GLU A 132 -16.13 -2.32 -0.29
CA GLU A 132 -17.42 -1.64 -0.32
C GLU A 132 -17.30 -0.25 -0.96
N HIS A 133 -16.33 0.57 -0.54
CA HIS A 133 -16.11 1.91 -1.12
C HIS A 133 -15.64 1.86 -2.57
N VAL A 134 -14.85 0.85 -2.95
CA VAL A 134 -14.43 0.67 -4.34
C VAL A 134 -15.63 0.42 -5.25
N VAL A 135 -16.52 -0.47 -4.85
CA VAL A 135 -17.76 -0.73 -5.60
C VAL A 135 -18.68 0.49 -5.58
N ASP A 136 -18.86 1.07 -4.40
CA ASP A 136 -19.83 2.13 -4.19
C ASP A 136 -19.48 3.39 -4.96
N HIS A 137 -18.21 3.84 -4.99
CA HIS A 137 -17.87 5.08 -5.68
C HIS A 137 -16.44 5.16 -6.24
N ILE A 138 -15.41 4.63 -5.56
CA ILE A 138 -13.99 4.91 -5.92
C ILE A 138 -13.68 4.44 -7.35
N GLN A 139 -14.24 3.31 -7.82
CA GLN A 139 -14.02 2.82 -9.18
C GLN A 139 -14.45 3.79 -10.30
N ARG A 140 -15.27 4.80 -9.98
CA ARG A 140 -15.73 5.83 -10.93
C ARG A 140 -15.03 7.18 -10.74
N GLU A 141 -14.15 7.28 -9.75
CA GLU A 141 -13.52 8.54 -9.34
C GLU A 141 -12.02 8.58 -9.65
N VAL A 142 -11.36 7.43 -9.69
CA VAL A 142 -9.89 7.34 -9.80
C VAL A 142 -9.47 6.25 -10.80
N ASP A 143 -8.33 6.47 -11.43
CA ASP A 143 -7.71 5.50 -12.34
C ASP A 143 -6.84 4.48 -11.58
N PHE A 144 -6.25 4.92 -10.46
CA PHE A 144 -5.43 4.11 -9.57
C PHE A 144 -5.76 4.41 -8.12
N LEU A 145 -5.55 3.42 -7.25
CA LEU A 145 -5.82 3.50 -5.83
C LEU A 145 -4.68 2.90 -5.03
N PHE A 146 -4.19 3.64 -4.03
CA PHE A 146 -3.34 3.12 -2.97
C PHE A 146 -4.11 2.98 -1.66
N CYS A 147 -3.80 1.95 -0.90
CA CYS A 147 -4.28 1.71 0.45
C CYS A 147 -3.07 1.72 1.39
N MET A 148 -3.08 2.61 2.39
CA MET A 148 -1.93 2.80 3.27
C MET A 148 -2.32 2.85 4.75
N ASP A 149 -1.42 2.37 5.61
CA ASP A 149 -1.53 2.58 7.05
C ASP A 149 -1.30 4.06 7.40
N VAL A 150 -2.06 4.57 8.37
CA VAL A 150 -1.93 5.97 8.82
C VAL A 150 -0.63 6.24 9.57
N ASP A 151 -0.02 5.21 10.18
CA ASP A 151 1.16 5.35 11.05
C ASP A 151 2.49 5.40 10.27
N GLN A 152 2.47 6.17 9.18
CA GLN A 152 3.55 6.42 8.24
C GLN A 152 3.64 7.91 7.89
N VAL A 153 4.79 8.33 7.34
CA VAL A 153 5.05 9.73 6.97
C VAL A 153 5.82 9.76 5.65
N PHE A 154 5.26 10.45 4.65
CA PHE A 154 5.98 10.73 3.41
C PHE A 154 7.10 11.73 3.69
N VAL A 155 8.29 11.44 3.19
CA VAL A 155 9.50 12.25 3.43
C VAL A 155 10.14 12.75 2.13
N ARG A 156 9.80 12.14 1.00
CA ARG A 156 10.20 12.55 -0.36
C ARG A 156 9.12 12.19 -1.35
N LYS A 157 9.25 12.68 -2.58
CA LYS A 157 8.32 12.46 -3.69
C LYS A 157 7.99 10.98 -3.88
N TYR A 158 6.70 10.67 -3.83
CA TYR A 158 6.09 9.36 -4.07
C TYR A 158 5.19 9.52 -5.30
N GLY A 159 5.69 9.14 -6.47
CA GLY A 159 5.13 9.58 -7.74
C GLY A 159 4.56 8.46 -8.59
N VAL A 160 4.34 8.81 -9.86
CA VAL A 160 3.72 7.97 -10.88
C VAL A 160 4.54 6.74 -11.27
N GLU A 161 5.82 6.68 -10.90
CA GLU A 161 6.66 5.49 -11.02
C GLU A 161 6.08 4.28 -10.27
N THR A 162 5.25 4.55 -9.26
CA THR A 162 4.62 3.53 -8.42
C THR A 162 3.33 2.97 -9.01
N LEU A 163 2.73 3.63 -10.01
CA LEU A 163 1.44 3.22 -10.58
C LEU A 163 1.56 1.96 -11.42
N GLY A 164 0.64 1.01 -11.24
CA GLY A 164 0.59 -0.23 -11.99
C GLY A 164 -0.77 -0.90 -11.82
N GLU A 165 -0.98 -2.00 -12.54
CA GLU A 165 -2.23 -2.75 -12.46
C GLU A 165 -2.46 -3.30 -11.05
N SER A 166 -1.45 -3.95 -10.47
CA SER A 166 -1.39 -4.36 -9.05
C SER A 166 0.01 -4.07 -8.50
N VAL A 167 0.06 -3.46 -7.32
CA VAL A 167 1.28 -2.91 -6.72
C VAL A 167 1.46 -3.47 -5.31
N ALA A 168 2.61 -4.08 -5.07
CA ALA A 168 2.99 -4.62 -3.76
C ALA A 168 4.22 -3.93 -3.18
N GLN A 169 4.25 -3.71 -1.87
CA GLN A 169 5.41 -3.16 -1.16
C GLN A 169 6.29 -4.28 -0.60
N LEU A 170 7.59 -4.27 -0.89
CA LEU A 170 8.54 -5.15 -0.20
C LEU A 170 8.72 -4.74 1.25
N HIS A 171 8.64 -5.69 2.18
CA HIS A 171 8.77 -5.39 3.60
C HIS A 171 10.23 -5.09 3.99
N ALA A 172 10.45 -3.97 4.68
CA ALA A 172 11.78 -3.46 5.05
C ALA A 172 12.64 -4.47 5.84
N TYR A 173 12.00 -5.33 6.63
CA TYR A 173 12.72 -6.35 7.41
C TYR A 173 13.07 -7.63 6.66
N TRP A 174 12.39 -7.92 5.54
CA TRP A 174 12.39 -9.25 4.94
C TRP A 174 12.83 -9.27 3.48
N TYR A 175 13.04 -8.11 2.83
CA TYR A 175 13.41 -8.02 1.41
C TYR A 175 14.74 -8.70 1.02
N LYS A 176 15.62 -8.97 1.99
CA LYS A 176 16.88 -9.72 1.84
C LYS A 176 16.88 -11.06 2.57
N ALA A 177 15.78 -11.41 3.24
CA ALA A 177 15.73 -12.61 4.05
C ALA A 177 15.51 -13.85 3.18
N ASP A 178 16.01 -14.98 3.65
CA ASP A 178 15.66 -16.29 3.12
C ASP A 178 14.16 -16.56 3.33
N LEU A 179 13.48 -17.15 2.34
CA LEU A 179 12.06 -17.50 2.39
C LEU A 179 11.70 -18.48 3.51
N ILE A 180 12.67 -19.22 4.05
CA ILE A 180 12.49 -20.07 5.23
C ILE A 180 12.28 -19.20 6.49
N LYS A 181 12.83 -17.99 6.53
CA LYS A 181 12.79 -17.09 7.69
C LYS A 181 11.66 -16.07 7.64
N VAL A 182 11.04 -15.85 6.47
CA VAL A 182 9.96 -14.88 6.36
C VAL A 182 8.72 -15.38 7.10
N PRO A 183 7.98 -14.50 7.80
CA PRO A 183 6.95 -14.91 8.72
C PRO A 183 5.59 -15.07 8.04
N TYR A 184 5.53 -15.88 6.98
CA TYR A 184 4.24 -16.31 6.43
C TYR A 184 3.46 -17.14 7.45
N GLU A 185 2.15 -17.25 7.25
CA GLU A 185 1.33 -18.23 7.95
C GLU A 185 1.75 -19.65 7.55
N ARG A 186 2.08 -20.49 8.53
CA ARG A 186 2.60 -21.86 8.33
C ARG A 186 1.65 -22.94 8.80
N SER A 187 0.55 -22.57 9.45
CA SER A 187 -0.52 -23.49 9.81
C SER A 187 -1.34 -23.83 8.57
N GLU A 188 -1.34 -25.10 8.16
CA GLU A 188 -2.15 -25.61 7.03
C GLU A 188 -3.65 -25.44 7.23
N LEU A 189 -4.07 -25.15 8.47
CA LEU A 189 -5.46 -24.90 8.82
C LEU A 189 -5.94 -23.50 8.41
N SER A 190 -5.02 -22.55 8.20
CA SER A 190 -5.35 -21.19 7.78
C SER A 190 -5.39 -21.06 6.26
N GLU A 191 -6.34 -20.28 5.75
CA GLU A 191 -6.41 -19.86 4.36
C GLU A 191 -5.15 -19.11 3.91
N ALA A 192 -4.46 -18.42 4.84
CA ALA A 192 -3.23 -17.69 4.57
C ALA A 192 -1.97 -18.60 4.45
N TYR A 193 -2.11 -19.91 4.63
CA TYR A 193 -0.98 -20.84 4.62
C TYR A 193 -0.09 -20.73 3.37
N ILE A 194 1.22 -20.62 3.58
CA ILE A 194 2.26 -20.79 2.56
C ILE A 194 3.30 -21.80 3.08
N PRO A 195 3.57 -22.89 2.36
CA PRO A 195 4.57 -23.88 2.78
C PRO A 195 5.98 -23.30 2.92
N THR A 196 6.77 -23.86 3.85
CA THR A 196 8.17 -23.47 4.05
C THR A 196 8.98 -23.66 2.78
N GLY A 197 9.80 -22.68 2.42
CA GLY A 197 10.58 -22.68 1.19
C GLY A 197 9.80 -22.27 -0.07
N MET A 198 8.49 -22.04 0.02
CA MET A 198 7.70 -21.42 -1.04
C MET A 198 7.52 -19.91 -0.79
N GLY A 199 7.09 -19.20 -1.84
CA GLY A 199 6.96 -17.74 -1.87
C GLY A 199 7.97 -17.10 -2.81
N ASP A 200 7.84 -15.79 -3.00
CA ASP A 200 8.77 -15.00 -3.80
C ASP A 200 9.37 -13.88 -2.95
N PHE A 201 8.50 -13.11 -2.28
CA PHE A 201 8.86 -12.00 -1.40
C PHE A 201 7.87 -11.88 -0.26
N TYR A 202 8.32 -11.31 0.86
CA TYR A 202 7.42 -10.92 1.94
C TYR A 202 6.96 -9.47 1.74
N TYR A 203 5.67 -9.31 1.46
CA TYR A 203 5.02 -8.04 1.17
C TYR A 203 4.47 -7.40 2.44
N HIS A 204 4.52 -6.07 2.51
CA HIS A 204 4.06 -5.29 3.65
C HIS A 204 2.62 -4.80 3.42
N ALA A 205 1.67 -5.19 4.28
CA ALA A 205 0.26 -4.80 4.11
C ALA A 205 -0.01 -3.32 4.33
N ALA A 206 0.95 -2.61 4.92
CA ALA A 206 0.83 -1.21 5.18
C ALA A 206 0.88 -0.32 3.92
N VAL A 207 1.24 -0.90 2.76
CA VAL A 207 1.15 -0.25 1.45
C VAL A 207 0.84 -1.30 0.37
N PHE A 208 -0.30 -1.15 -0.30
CA PHE A 208 -0.60 -1.86 -1.55
C PHE A 208 -1.47 -0.97 -2.45
N GLY A 209 -1.57 -1.32 -3.73
CA GLY A 209 -2.37 -0.53 -4.66
C GLY A 209 -2.58 -1.21 -6.00
N GLY A 210 -3.14 -0.44 -6.94
CA GLY A 210 -3.42 -0.92 -8.28
C GLY A 210 -4.49 -0.09 -8.96
N THR A 211 -5.07 -0.61 -10.04
CA THR A 211 -6.36 -0.12 -10.55
C THR A 211 -7.48 -0.44 -9.55
N PRO A 212 -8.60 0.31 -9.52
CA PRO A 212 -9.72 -0.01 -8.63
C PRO A 212 -10.20 -1.46 -8.75
N THR A 213 -10.23 -2.02 -9.97
CA THR A 213 -10.59 -3.42 -10.22
C THR A 213 -9.65 -4.39 -9.48
N GLN A 214 -8.34 -4.17 -9.55
CA GLN A 214 -7.38 -5.06 -8.91
C GLN A 214 -7.35 -4.88 -7.40
N VAL A 215 -7.48 -3.65 -6.90
CA VAL A 215 -7.61 -3.41 -5.46
C VAL A 215 -8.87 -4.06 -4.90
N LEU A 216 -9.98 -4.07 -5.65
CA LEU A 216 -11.19 -4.79 -5.29
C LEU A 216 -10.96 -6.30 -5.18
N ASN A 217 -10.24 -6.89 -6.14
CA ASN A 217 -9.91 -8.32 -6.12
C ASN A 217 -9.02 -8.68 -4.93
N ILE A 218 -7.96 -7.90 -4.68
CA ILE A 218 -7.08 -8.05 -3.51
C ILE A 218 -7.92 -8.03 -2.22
N ALA A 219 -8.73 -7.00 -2.05
CA ALA A 219 -9.51 -6.79 -0.84
C ALA A 219 -10.54 -7.92 -0.61
N ARG A 220 -11.25 -8.35 -1.67
CA ARG A 220 -12.26 -9.42 -1.59
C ARG A 220 -11.66 -10.78 -1.26
N GLU A 221 -10.57 -11.17 -1.91
CA GLU A 221 -9.94 -12.47 -1.64
C GLU A 221 -9.26 -12.49 -0.26
N CYS A 222 -8.63 -11.39 0.17
CA CYS A 222 -8.11 -11.28 1.53
C CYS A 222 -9.26 -11.39 2.57
N LEU A 223 -10.36 -10.65 2.37
CA LEU A 223 -11.52 -10.71 3.24
C LEU A 223 -12.12 -12.13 3.31
N LYS A 224 -12.24 -12.81 2.16
CA LYS A 224 -12.74 -14.17 2.10
C LYS A 224 -11.90 -15.12 2.94
N GLY A 225 -10.57 -15.05 2.82
CA GLY A 225 -9.64 -15.83 3.64
C GLY A 225 -9.80 -15.53 5.14
N ILE A 226 -9.85 -14.24 5.50
CA ILE A 226 -10.07 -13.80 6.89
C ILE A 226 -11.38 -14.36 7.47
N MET A 227 -12.47 -14.31 6.69
CA MET A 227 -13.78 -14.75 7.15
C MET A 227 -13.86 -16.28 7.29
N ASN A 228 -13.19 -17.03 6.42
CA ASN A 228 -13.07 -18.48 6.52
C ASN A 228 -12.24 -18.88 7.75
N ASP A 229 -11.09 -18.24 7.98
CA ASP A 229 -10.28 -18.46 9.18
C ASP A 229 -11.08 -18.18 10.45
N LYS A 230 -11.79 -17.04 10.48
CA LYS A 230 -12.67 -16.67 11.61
C LYS A 230 -13.77 -17.69 11.85
N LYS A 231 -14.39 -18.24 10.80
CA LYS A 231 -15.40 -19.31 10.91
C LYS A 231 -14.80 -20.59 11.53
N ASN A 232 -13.54 -20.86 11.26
CA ASN A 232 -12.80 -22.01 11.78
C ASN A 232 -12.07 -21.72 13.11
N SER A 233 -12.31 -20.55 13.73
CA SER A 233 -11.63 -20.11 14.97
C SER A 233 -10.11 -20.01 14.83
N ILE A 234 -9.65 -19.59 13.65
CA ILE A 234 -8.26 -19.36 13.30
C ILE A 234 -8.05 -17.86 13.08
N GLU A 235 -6.87 -17.36 13.45
CA GLU A 235 -6.42 -16.01 13.17
C GLU A 235 -4.98 -16.10 12.67
N ALA A 236 -4.74 -15.68 11.43
CA ALA A 236 -3.42 -15.76 10.82
C ALA A 236 -2.39 -14.90 11.58
N VAL A 237 -1.14 -15.37 11.62
CA VAL A 237 -0.05 -14.82 12.47
C VAL A 237 0.17 -13.31 12.33
N TRP A 238 0.02 -12.76 11.12
CA TRP A 238 0.10 -11.31 10.85
C TRP A 238 -1.19 -10.76 10.24
N HIS A 239 -2.34 -11.36 10.59
CA HIS A 239 -3.67 -10.86 10.25
C HIS A 239 -3.84 -10.63 8.73
N ASP A 240 -4.26 -9.44 8.31
CA ASP A 240 -4.43 -9.06 6.91
C ASP A 240 -3.14 -9.15 6.08
N GLU A 241 -1.96 -9.00 6.69
CA GLU A 241 -0.69 -9.17 5.99
C GLU A 241 -0.42 -10.61 5.58
N SER A 242 -0.80 -11.59 6.42
CA SER A 242 -0.68 -13.00 6.04
C SER A 242 -1.55 -13.32 4.83
N HIS A 243 -2.80 -12.83 4.81
CA HIS A 243 -3.71 -13.02 3.67
C HIS A 243 -3.26 -12.26 2.42
N LEU A 244 -2.71 -11.04 2.56
CA LEU A 244 -2.15 -10.29 1.43
C LEU A 244 -0.96 -11.03 0.81
N ASN A 245 -0.07 -11.58 1.64
CA ASN A 245 1.04 -12.38 1.15
C ASN A 245 0.55 -13.64 0.44
N LYS A 246 -0.48 -14.31 0.96
CA LYS A 246 -1.13 -15.43 0.27
C LYS A 246 -1.73 -15.00 -1.07
N TYR A 247 -2.39 -13.85 -1.12
CA TYR A 247 -2.95 -13.31 -2.36
C TYR A 247 -1.85 -13.13 -3.41
N PHE A 248 -0.75 -12.44 -3.08
CA PHE A 248 0.33 -12.18 -4.04
C PHE A 248 1.19 -13.40 -4.36
N PHE A 249 1.20 -14.42 -3.48
CA PHE A 249 1.77 -15.72 -3.80
C PHE A 249 1.01 -16.39 -4.96
N LEU A 250 -0.33 -16.32 -4.95
CA LEU A 250 -1.20 -16.88 -5.98
C LEU A 250 -1.36 -15.97 -7.22
N HIS A 251 -1.35 -14.66 -7.01
CA HIS A 251 -1.59 -13.64 -8.03
C HIS A 251 -0.42 -12.66 -8.06
N LYS A 252 0.55 -12.89 -8.95
CA LYS A 252 1.78 -12.12 -8.96
C LYS A 252 1.52 -10.62 -9.18
N PRO A 253 2.09 -9.71 -8.36
CA PRO A 253 1.89 -8.28 -8.55
C PRO A 253 2.56 -7.79 -9.84
N ALA A 254 1.89 -6.89 -10.57
CA ALA A 254 2.43 -6.30 -11.80
C ALA A 254 3.60 -5.34 -11.53
N LYS A 255 3.74 -4.84 -10.30
CA LYS A 255 4.81 -3.94 -9.87
C LYS A 255 5.13 -4.14 -8.40
N LEU A 256 6.42 -4.08 -8.06
CA LEU A 256 6.89 -4.11 -6.67
C LEU A 256 7.60 -2.80 -6.35
N LEU A 257 7.43 -2.32 -5.13
CA LEU A 257 8.14 -1.17 -4.62
C LEU A 257 9.26 -1.63 -3.69
N SER A 258 10.45 -1.05 -3.86
CA SER A 258 11.57 -1.32 -2.97
C SER A 258 11.27 -0.86 -1.53
N PRO A 259 12.06 -1.29 -0.54
CA PRO A 259 11.92 -0.79 0.84
C PRO A 259 12.08 0.73 0.99
N GLU A 260 12.62 1.44 0.00
CA GLU A 260 12.68 2.90 -0.02
C GLU A 260 11.28 3.54 0.04
N TYR A 261 10.26 2.84 -0.45
CA TYR A 261 8.87 3.27 -0.45
C TYR A 261 8.11 2.90 0.84
N CYS A 262 8.75 2.25 1.81
CA CYS A 262 8.19 2.03 3.15
C CYS A 262 9.29 1.55 4.13
N TRP A 263 10.03 2.48 4.72
CA TRP A 263 11.21 2.18 5.54
C TRP A 263 11.02 2.41 7.04
N ASP A 264 11.67 1.60 7.87
CA ASP A 264 11.80 1.84 9.32
C ASP A 264 13.18 2.42 9.64
N PHE A 265 13.23 3.69 10.08
CA PHE A 265 14.48 4.37 10.44
C PHE A 265 15.21 3.77 11.65
N THR A 266 14.57 2.89 12.43
CA THR A 266 15.26 2.16 13.50
C THR A 266 16.23 1.10 12.96
N ARG A 267 16.09 0.74 11.67
CA ARG A 267 17.03 -0.13 10.98
C ARG A 267 18.32 0.59 10.65
N THR A 268 19.44 -0.02 11.01
CA THR A 268 20.80 0.49 10.77
C THR A 268 21.46 -0.07 9.50
N ASP A 269 20.80 -1.00 8.79
CA ASP A 269 21.33 -1.65 7.58
C ASP A 269 21.13 -0.81 6.30
N ILE A 270 21.56 0.45 6.35
CA ILE A 270 21.34 1.50 5.34
C ILE A 270 22.14 1.26 4.05
N ILE A 271 22.96 0.21 3.97
CA ILE A 271 24.03 0.08 2.96
C ILE A 271 23.52 0.22 1.51
N ASN A 272 22.24 -0.02 1.22
CA ASN A 272 21.64 0.18 -0.12
C ASN A 272 20.30 0.96 -0.12
N ILE A 273 19.96 1.69 0.94
CA ILE A 273 18.70 2.45 1.05
C ILE A 273 19.03 3.93 1.17
N HIS A 274 18.98 4.64 0.04
CA HIS A 274 19.46 6.03 -0.02
C HIS A 274 18.35 7.04 -0.26
N ASN A 275 17.23 6.63 -0.86
CA ASN A 275 16.13 7.54 -1.20
C ASN A 275 14.81 7.13 -0.56
N ILE A 276 14.75 7.19 0.77
CA ILE A 276 13.51 6.89 1.51
C ILE A 276 12.44 7.91 1.11
N LYS A 277 11.27 7.42 0.68
CA LYS A 277 10.10 8.20 0.23
C LYS A 277 8.99 8.21 1.25
N LEU A 278 8.82 7.12 1.98
CA LEU A 278 7.81 6.93 3.01
C LEU A 278 8.43 6.14 4.15
N SER A 279 8.17 6.59 5.37
CA SER A 279 8.80 6.04 6.58
C SER A 279 7.77 5.69 7.63
N TRP A 280 8.08 4.72 8.48
CA TRP A 280 7.25 4.35 9.60
C TRP A 280 7.28 5.48 10.63
N ALA A 281 6.10 5.92 11.08
CA ALA A 281 6.04 6.81 12.24
C ALA A 281 6.50 6.04 13.49
N LYS A 282 6.98 6.78 14.50
CA LYS A 282 7.37 6.20 15.79
C LYS A 282 6.19 5.42 16.37
N LYS A 283 6.35 4.11 16.54
CA LYS A 283 5.28 3.23 17.03
C LYS A 283 5.03 3.46 18.52
N ASP A 284 3.79 3.73 18.88
CA ASP A 284 3.34 3.88 20.28
C ASP A 284 2.23 2.88 20.64
N TYR A 285 2.48 1.59 20.43
CA TYR A 285 1.45 0.57 20.59
C TYR A 285 0.87 0.51 22.02
N LYS A 286 1.68 0.80 23.05
CA LYS A 286 1.24 0.80 24.45
C LYS A 286 0.15 1.85 24.71
N HIS A 287 0.29 3.05 24.14
CA HIS A 287 -0.69 4.13 24.29
C HIS A 287 -1.69 4.23 23.16
N LEU A 288 -1.67 3.35 22.16
CA LEU A 288 -2.62 3.44 21.04
C LEU A 288 -3.56 2.25 21.00
N ARG A 289 -3.06 1.04 21.27
CA ARG A 289 -3.87 -0.18 21.27
C ARG A 289 -4.44 -0.41 22.68
N VAL A 290 -5.76 -0.37 22.81
CA VAL A 290 -6.42 -0.79 24.05
C VAL A 290 -6.29 -2.32 24.12
N LYS A 291 -5.61 -2.83 25.14
CA LYS A 291 -5.67 -4.26 25.46
C LYS A 291 -7.03 -4.49 26.12
N LEU A 292 -7.87 -5.29 25.49
CA LEU A 292 -8.99 -5.94 26.16
C LEU A 292 -8.44 -7.07 27.02
#